data_AF-A0A354GZ88-F1
#
_entry.id   AF-A0A354GZ88-F1
#
_cell.length_a   1.000
_cell.length_b   1.000
_cell.length_c   1.000
_cell.angle_alpha   90.00
_cell.angle_beta   90.00
_cell.angle_gamma   90.00
#
_symmetry.space_group_name_H-M   'P 1'
#
loop_
_entity.id
_entity.type
_entity.pdbx_description
1 polymer ?
#
loop_
_entity_poly.entity_id
_entity_poly.type
_entity_poly.pdbx_seq_one_letter_code
_entity_poly.pdbx_strand_id
1 'polypeptide(L)'
;MKFRISLMVLFSVTVLAHGEGVQYSDPELHFSIKLPESWRRLPPGVADRAAEALARQTGEPLEKYQAWFQRSDKPEGDYPYILINRQICRMPTLGETADGYKSIKAAAEKANDRKGISSDSKMFDAVIDARRNMIFFEIEQTVNISDTGKVHGKICLFPGKVGVAQLNFWAAAADVDRSKVDFDFVLDSFVFEPGYGYQSGLAADAPTRGFDFSRLLMFGLIGGIFGPLCYRLLKSRNPNVSPSLLRLRVVFAMLVILGGLEFLIGPSSGPIRFTFVLGSIVVGVIGFAVSWIIEMKKPLPPTKDGSTDVLPPP
;
A
#
# COMPACT_ATOMS: atom_id res chain seq x y z
N MET A 1 -47.46 -35.94 46.48
CA MET A 1 -46.95 -35.09 45.36
C MET A 1 -45.52 -34.68 45.67
N LYS A 2 -44.54 -35.10 44.86
CA LYS A 2 -43.13 -34.66 44.97
C LYS A 2 -42.85 -33.62 43.88
N PHE A 3 -42.65 -32.36 44.26
CA PHE A 3 -42.22 -31.31 43.34
C PHE A 3 -40.70 -31.45 43.10
N ARG A 4 -40.31 -31.72 41.85
CA ARG A 4 -38.92 -31.61 41.39
C ARG A 4 -38.68 -30.17 40.97
N ILE A 5 -37.83 -29.45 41.71
CA ILE A 5 -37.31 -28.14 41.31
C ILE A 5 -36.14 -28.40 40.36
N SER A 6 -36.35 -28.20 39.07
CA SER A 6 -35.27 -28.21 38.07
C SER A 6 -34.48 -26.91 38.19
N LEU A 7 -33.25 -27.00 38.70
CA LEU A 7 -32.27 -25.92 38.71
C LEU A 7 -31.79 -25.70 37.27
N MET A 8 -32.32 -24.67 36.62
CA MET A 8 -31.88 -24.24 35.29
C MET A 8 -30.65 -23.34 35.45
N VAL A 9 -29.45 -23.92 35.25
CA VAL A 9 -28.19 -23.17 35.24
C VAL A 9 -28.08 -22.43 33.91
N LEU A 10 -28.30 -21.12 33.96
CA LEU A 10 -28.13 -20.22 32.83
C LEU A 10 -26.62 -19.96 32.65
N PHE A 11 -25.97 -20.68 31.72
CA PHE A 11 -24.62 -20.34 31.27
C PHE A 11 -24.71 -19.12 30.35
N SER A 12 -24.50 -17.93 30.91
CA SER A 12 -24.21 -16.74 30.12
C SER A 12 -22.82 -16.91 29.48
N VAL A 13 -22.76 -17.45 28.27
CA VAL A 13 -21.56 -17.40 27.44
C VAL A 13 -21.44 -15.95 26.96
N THR A 14 -20.66 -15.15 27.68
CA THR A 14 -20.23 -13.83 27.20
C THR A 14 -19.25 -14.09 26.06
N VAL A 15 -19.75 -14.17 24.83
CA VAL A 15 -18.90 -14.07 23.65
C VAL A 15 -18.43 -12.62 23.62
N LEU A 16 -17.24 -12.37 24.17
CA LEU A 16 -16.50 -11.17 23.87
C LEU A 16 -16.20 -11.20 22.37
N ALA A 17 -17.09 -10.61 21.58
CA ALA A 17 -16.83 -10.25 20.19
C ALA A 17 -15.75 -9.16 20.20
N HIS A 18 -14.52 -9.54 20.51
CA HIS A 18 -13.37 -8.83 20.00
C HIS A 18 -13.42 -9.11 18.50
N GLY A 19 -13.81 -8.13 17.70
CA GLY A 19 -13.65 -8.29 16.26
C GLY A 19 -12.17 -8.58 16.03
N GLU A 20 -11.90 -9.74 15.45
CA GLU A 20 -10.55 -10.15 15.14
C GLU A 20 -10.08 -9.20 14.04
N GLY A 21 -9.33 -8.16 14.45
CA GLY A 21 -8.67 -7.24 13.53
C GLY A 21 -7.90 -8.01 12.46
N VAL A 22 -7.64 -7.37 11.32
CA VAL A 22 -6.98 -8.05 10.20
C VAL A 22 -5.59 -8.52 10.64
N GLN A 23 -5.35 -9.84 10.63
CA GLN A 23 -4.04 -10.40 10.89
C GLN A 23 -3.25 -10.53 9.59
N TYR A 24 -1.97 -10.16 9.63
CA TYR A 24 -1.02 -10.40 8.56
C TYR A 24 0.15 -11.22 9.09
N SER A 25 0.56 -12.23 8.32
CA SER A 25 1.76 -13.01 8.58
C SER A 25 2.65 -13.06 7.35
N ASP A 26 3.95 -13.09 7.60
CA ASP A 26 4.97 -13.32 6.58
C ASP A 26 5.70 -14.62 6.92
N PRO A 27 5.51 -15.70 6.12
CA PRO A 27 6.10 -17.00 6.42
C PRO A 27 7.59 -17.09 6.11
N GLU A 28 8.17 -16.14 5.35
CA GLU A 28 9.60 -16.19 5.01
C GLU A 28 10.46 -15.52 6.08
N LEU A 29 9.96 -14.43 6.68
CA LEU A 29 10.59 -13.80 7.84
C LEU A 29 9.99 -14.24 9.18
N HIS A 30 8.99 -15.12 9.17
CA HIS A 30 8.37 -15.69 10.36
C HIS A 30 7.89 -14.63 11.36
N PHE A 31 7.14 -13.64 10.88
CA PHE A 31 6.51 -12.64 11.74
C PHE A 31 5.02 -12.50 11.47
N SER A 32 4.32 -11.91 12.43
CA SER A 32 2.93 -11.50 12.27
C SER A 32 2.65 -10.16 12.93
N ILE A 33 1.60 -9.50 12.45
CA ILE A 33 1.05 -8.27 13.01
C ILE A 33 -0.48 -8.36 13.03
N LYS A 34 -1.10 -7.58 13.90
CA LYS A 34 -2.53 -7.32 13.90
C LYS A 34 -2.78 -5.88 13.50
N LEU A 35 -3.79 -5.67 12.67
CA LEU A 35 -4.25 -4.34 12.28
C LEU A 35 -5.61 -4.05 12.94
N PRO A 36 -5.95 -2.77 13.19
CA PRO A 36 -7.27 -2.42 13.67
C PRO A 36 -8.36 -2.83 12.66
N GLU A 37 -9.57 -3.14 13.12
CA GLU A 37 -10.68 -3.59 12.27
C GLU A 37 -11.04 -2.60 11.15
N SER A 38 -10.80 -1.30 11.38
CA SER A 38 -11.03 -0.27 10.39
C SER A 38 -10.00 -0.25 9.25
N TRP A 39 -9.07 -1.20 9.20
CA TRP A 39 -8.05 -1.32 8.18
C TRP A 39 -8.35 -2.47 7.23
N ARG A 40 -7.96 -2.30 5.97
CA ARG A 40 -8.06 -3.31 4.92
C ARG A 40 -6.74 -3.46 4.18
N ARG A 41 -6.47 -4.66 3.69
CA ARG A 41 -5.39 -4.90 2.74
C ARG A 41 -5.84 -4.40 1.36
N LEU A 42 -4.99 -3.60 0.70
CA LEU A 42 -5.22 -3.24 -0.69
C LEU A 42 -4.93 -4.44 -1.61
N PRO A 43 -5.64 -4.58 -2.74
CA PRO A 43 -5.41 -5.68 -3.67
C PRO A 43 -3.95 -5.78 -4.13
N PRO A 44 -3.45 -7.01 -4.40
CA PRO A 44 -2.16 -7.19 -5.05
C PRO A 44 -2.06 -6.36 -6.34
N GLY A 45 -0.88 -5.81 -6.62
CA GLY A 45 -0.63 -4.99 -7.81
C GLY A 45 -0.96 -3.49 -7.68
N VAL A 46 -1.68 -3.04 -6.65
CA VAL A 46 -1.83 -1.59 -6.39
C VAL A 46 -0.46 -0.97 -6.10
N ALA A 47 0.30 -1.61 -5.20
CA ALA A 47 1.67 -1.22 -4.89
C ALA A 47 2.58 -1.25 -6.13
N ASP A 48 2.50 -2.33 -6.91
CA ASP A 48 3.35 -2.50 -8.10
C ASP A 48 3.14 -1.38 -9.12
N ARG A 49 1.88 -0.98 -9.37
CA ARG A 49 1.59 0.12 -10.31
C ARG A 49 2.15 1.46 -9.86
N ALA A 50 2.13 1.76 -8.57
CA ALA A 50 2.74 2.97 -8.03
C ALA A 50 4.26 2.89 -8.12
N ALA A 51 4.84 1.72 -7.81
CA ALA A 51 6.27 1.46 -7.98
C ALA A 51 6.69 1.69 -9.43
N GLU A 52 5.99 1.11 -10.39
CA GLU A 52 6.27 1.28 -11.82
C GLU A 52 6.12 2.73 -12.29
N ALA A 53 5.09 3.43 -11.81
CA ALA A 53 4.89 4.83 -12.16
C ALA A 53 6.02 5.71 -11.63
N LEU A 54 6.45 5.49 -10.39
CA LEU A 54 7.54 6.23 -9.80
C LEU A 54 8.89 5.84 -10.42
N ALA A 55 9.11 4.55 -10.71
CA ALA A 55 10.31 4.08 -11.43
C ALA A 55 10.45 4.71 -12.82
N ARG A 56 9.33 4.91 -13.54
CA ARG A 56 9.32 5.65 -14.82
C ARG A 56 9.69 7.12 -14.64
N GLN A 57 9.36 7.73 -13.50
CA GLN A 57 9.68 9.13 -13.22
C GLN A 57 11.12 9.32 -12.74
N THR A 58 11.64 8.39 -11.95
CA THR A 58 13.00 8.47 -11.38
C THR A 58 14.07 7.81 -12.25
N GLY A 59 13.68 6.92 -13.16
CA GLY A 59 14.60 6.09 -13.94
C GLY A 59 15.17 4.91 -13.17
N GLU A 60 14.74 4.70 -11.92
CA GLU A 60 15.26 3.63 -11.06
C GLU A 60 14.17 2.60 -10.74
N PRO A 61 14.43 1.29 -10.92
CA PRO A 61 13.47 0.26 -10.56
C PRO A 61 13.25 0.26 -9.05
N LEU A 62 11.97 0.23 -8.65
CA LEU A 62 11.60 0.16 -7.25
C LEU A 62 11.35 -1.28 -6.83
N GLU A 63 11.81 -1.63 -5.63
CA GLU A 63 11.50 -2.91 -5.00
C GLU A 63 10.04 -2.96 -4.61
N LYS A 64 9.48 -4.17 -4.63
CA LYS A 64 8.06 -4.41 -4.41
C LYS A 64 7.77 -4.54 -2.92
N TYR A 65 6.80 -3.78 -2.43
CA TYR A 65 6.24 -4.02 -1.10
C TYR A 65 5.50 -5.36 -1.07
N GLN A 66 5.60 -6.06 0.05
CA GLN A 66 4.95 -7.36 0.27
C GLN A 66 3.46 -7.20 0.58
N ALA A 67 3.12 -6.11 1.29
CA ALA A 67 1.74 -5.78 1.60
C ALA A 67 1.55 -4.26 1.73
N TRP A 68 0.32 -3.84 1.46
CA TRP A 68 -0.14 -2.47 1.63
C TRP A 68 -1.50 -2.52 2.34
N PHE A 69 -1.59 -1.84 3.48
CA PHE A 69 -2.82 -1.67 4.24
C PHE A 69 -3.23 -0.21 4.30
N GLN A 70 -4.53 0.02 4.36
CA GLN A 70 -5.11 1.36 4.41
C GLN A 70 -6.39 1.34 5.26
N ARG A 71 -6.72 2.46 5.89
CA ARG A 71 -8.03 2.62 6.52
C ARG A 71 -9.16 2.48 5.50
N SER A 72 -10.20 1.75 5.88
CA SER A 72 -11.33 1.39 5.03
C SER A 72 -12.22 2.57 4.66
N ASP A 73 -12.20 3.65 5.46
CA ASP A 73 -12.94 4.89 5.21
C ASP A 73 -12.23 5.84 4.22
N LYS A 74 -11.02 5.50 3.78
CA LYS A 74 -10.25 6.32 2.84
C LYS A 74 -10.37 5.82 1.40
N PRO A 75 -10.26 6.70 0.38
CA PRO A 75 -10.12 6.28 -1.01
C PRO A 75 -8.84 5.47 -1.22
N GLU A 76 -8.84 4.51 -2.15
CA GLU A 76 -7.65 3.71 -2.46
C GLU A 76 -6.45 4.59 -2.82
N GLY A 77 -5.32 4.37 -2.15
CA GLY A 77 -4.09 5.16 -2.31
C GLY A 77 -3.99 6.41 -1.43
N ASP A 78 -5.05 6.85 -0.76
CA ASP A 78 -5.01 8.00 0.15
C ASP A 78 -4.42 7.67 1.56
N TYR A 79 -4.10 8.68 2.35
CA TYR A 79 -3.62 8.52 3.73
C TYR A 79 -4.74 8.28 4.74
N PRO A 80 -4.45 7.59 5.85
CA PRO A 80 -3.17 6.97 6.19
C PRO A 80 -3.03 5.55 5.63
N TYR A 81 -1.79 5.09 5.49
CA TYR A 81 -1.48 3.72 5.07
C TYR A 81 -0.22 3.14 5.73
N ILE A 82 -0.12 1.81 5.65
CA ILE A 82 1.00 1.01 6.12
C ILE A 82 1.55 0.21 4.94
N LEU A 83 2.84 0.34 4.68
CA LEU A 83 3.56 -0.45 3.68
C LEU A 83 4.49 -1.42 4.41
N ILE A 84 4.43 -2.70 4.02
CA ILE A 84 5.31 -3.73 4.54
C ILE A 84 6.35 -4.07 3.49
N ASN A 85 7.61 -3.96 3.88
CA ASN A 85 8.75 -4.43 3.10
C ASN A 85 9.53 -5.46 3.94
N ARG A 86 10.38 -6.23 3.27
CA ARG A 86 11.26 -7.20 3.90
C ARG A 86 12.56 -7.33 3.15
N GLN A 87 13.63 -7.66 3.88
CA GLN A 87 14.90 -8.01 3.30
C GLN A 87 15.44 -9.28 3.96
N ILE A 88 15.56 -10.36 3.19
CA ILE A 88 16.30 -11.56 3.60
C ILE A 88 17.79 -11.23 3.48
N CYS A 89 18.46 -11.11 4.62
CA CYS A 89 19.84 -10.63 4.72
C CYS A 89 20.41 -10.97 6.09
N ARG A 90 21.73 -10.80 6.25
CA ARG A 90 22.35 -11.08 7.55
C ARG A 90 21.77 -10.10 8.54
N MET A 91 21.49 -10.57 9.74
CA MET A 91 21.02 -9.71 10.82
C MET A 91 22.08 -8.61 11.05
N PRO A 92 21.76 -7.32 10.83
CA PRO A 92 22.71 -6.26 11.12
C PRO A 92 22.83 -6.11 12.64
N THR A 93 24.01 -5.73 13.10
CA THR A 93 24.14 -5.24 14.48
C THR A 93 23.41 -3.91 14.63
N LEU A 94 23.01 -3.56 15.86
CA LEU A 94 22.39 -2.25 16.12
C LEU A 94 23.34 -1.11 15.75
N GLY A 95 24.66 -1.29 15.95
CA GLY A 95 25.70 -0.32 15.56
C GLY A 95 25.77 -0.13 14.04
N GLU A 96 25.82 -1.22 13.26
CA GLU A 96 25.80 -1.15 11.79
C GLU A 96 24.54 -0.44 11.28
N THR A 97 23.41 -0.66 11.94
CA THR A 97 22.15 0.01 11.56
C THR A 97 22.19 1.50 11.88
N ALA A 98 22.77 1.89 13.03
CA ALA A 98 22.92 3.29 13.40
C ALA A 98 23.87 4.06 12.45
N ASP A 99 24.95 3.43 12.00
CA ASP A 99 25.90 4.06 11.06
C ASP A 99 25.34 4.13 9.63
N GLY A 100 24.61 3.09 9.20
CA GLY A 100 23.79 3.13 7.99
C GLY A 100 22.82 4.31 8.03
N TYR A 101 22.14 4.52 9.16
CA TYR A 101 21.22 5.64 9.37
C TYR A 101 21.85 7.01 9.18
N LYS A 102 23.00 7.28 9.82
CA LYS A 102 23.71 8.56 9.65
C LYS A 102 24.04 8.85 8.18
N SER A 103 24.51 7.83 7.46
CA SER A 103 24.90 7.96 6.06
C SER A 103 23.73 8.37 5.18
N ILE A 104 22.56 7.78 5.40
CA ILE A 104 21.39 8.13 4.60
C ILE A 104 20.72 9.42 5.05
N LYS A 105 20.69 9.72 6.35
CA LYS A 105 20.18 11.02 6.83
C LYS A 105 20.89 12.16 6.10
N ALA A 106 22.22 12.09 6.01
CA ALA A 106 23.02 13.05 5.25
C ALA A 106 22.71 13.06 3.73
N ALA A 107 22.42 11.90 3.14
CA ALA A 107 22.03 11.80 1.72
C ALA A 107 20.63 12.39 1.46
N ALA A 108 19.67 12.14 2.35
CA ALA A 108 18.31 12.67 2.29
C ALA A 108 18.30 14.19 2.44
N GLU A 109 19.07 14.72 3.40
CA GLU A 109 19.24 16.17 3.58
C GLU A 109 19.83 16.84 2.33
N LYS A 110 20.83 16.23 1.69
CA LYS A 110 21.38 16.71 0.40
C LYS A 110 20.39 16.60 -0.76
N ALA A 111 19.46 15.65 -0.72
CA ALA A 111 18.47 15.46 -1.77
C ALA A 111 17.39 16.56 -1.77
N ASN A 112 17.15 17.23 -0.63
CA ASN A 112 16.21 18.35 -0.54
C ASN A 112 16.54 19.52 -1.47
N ASP A 113 17.81 19.68 -1.83
CA ASP A 113 18.26 20.74 -2.74
C ASP A 113 17.82 20.50 -4.20
N ARG A 114 17.30 19.31 -4.52
CA ARG A 114 16.81 18.95 -5.85
C ARG A 114 15.31 19.21 -5.96
N LYS A 115 14.90 20.03 -6.93
CA LYS A 115 13.48 20.19 -7.29
C LYS A 115 12.92 18.85 -7.78
N GLY A 116 11.97 18.28 -7.04
CA GLY A 116 11.42 16.96 -7.32
C GLY A 116 9.98 16.78 -6.82
N ILE A 117 9.60 15.51 -6.66
CA ILE A 117 8.25 15.08 -6.30
C ILE A 117 7.89 15.40 -4.84
N SER A 118 8.89 15.49 -3.96
CA SER A 118 8.77 16.01 -2.61
C SER A 118 9.77 17.14 -2.35
N SER A 119 9.47 17.97 -1.37
CA SER A 119 10.35 19.04 -0.87
C SER A 119 10.35 19.05 0.66
N ASP A 120 11.27 19.82 1.25
CA ASP A 120 11.33 20.08 2.69
C ASP A 120 11.37 18.80 3.54
N SER A 121 12.09 17.78 3.07
CA SER A 121 12.14 16.49 3.75
C SER A 121 13.03 16.58 5.00
N LYS A 122 12.45 16.41 6.18
CA LYS A 122 13.15 16.40 7.44
C LYS A 122 13.15 14.98 8.00
N MET A 123 14.34 14.40 8.16
CA MET A 123 14.51 13.11 8.81
C MET A 123 14.96 13.32 10.26
N PHE A 124 14.23 12.73 11.20
CA PHE A 124 14.54 12.78 12.64
C PHE A 124 15.46 11.63 13.02
N ASP A 125 16.30 11.84 14.04
CA ASP A 125 17.27 10.86 14.52
C ASP A 125 16.64 9.49 14.77
N ALA A 126 17.40 8.44 14.45
CA ALA A 126 16.97 7.08 14.74
C ALA A 126 16.93 6.82 16.25
N VAL A 127 15.89 6.14 16.67
CA VAL A 127 15.65 5.71 18.04
C VAL A 127 15.71 4.19 18.09
N ILE A 128 16.54 3.68 18.99
CA ILE A 128 16.61 2.25 19.31
C ILE A 128 15.61 1.97 20.43
N ASP A 129 14.57 1.18 20.14
CA ASP A 129 13.64 0.66 21.15
C ASP A 129 14.09 -0.75 21.52
N ALA A 130 14.96 -0.83 22.55
CA ALA A 130 15.50 -2.08 23.05
C ALA A 130 14.42 -3.01 23.62
N ARG A 131 13.28 -2.47 24.08
CA ARG A 131 12.17 -3.27 24.62
C ARG A 131 11.50 -4.08 23.51
N ARG A 132 11.30 -3.45 22.35
CA ARG A 132 10.69 -4.09 21.16
C ARG A 132 11.72 -4.67 20.18
N ASN A 133 13.02 -4.59 20.50
CA ASN A 133 14.14 -4.95 19.61
C ASN A 133 13.98 -4.33 18.20
N MET A 134 13.63 -3.05 18.13
CA MET A 134 13.43 -2.35 16.86
C MET A 134 14.23 -1.06 16.78
N ILE A 135 14.44 -0.61 15.56
CA ILE A 135 14.98 0.72 15.27
C ILE A 135 13.91 1.45 14.48
N PHE A 136 13.60 2.68 14.89
CA PHE A 136 12.69 3.51 14.12
C PHE A 136 13.22 4.91 13.95
N PHE A 137 12.71 5.59 12.93
CA PHE A 137 12.96 7.01 12.70
C PHE A 137 11.75 7.60 12.01
N GLU A 138 11.63 8.91 12.14
CA GLU A 138 10.52 9.67 11.59
C GLU A 138 10.99 10.54 10.43
N ILE A 139 10.07 10.83 9.53
CA ILE A 139 10.28 11.65 8.36
C ILE A 139 9.09 12.59 8.25
N GLU A 140 9.35 13.87 8.06
CA GLU A 140 8.37 14.82 7.53
C GLU A 140 8.77 15.18 6.11
N GLN A 141 7.82 15.31 5.20
CA GLN A 141 8.09 15.83 3.86
C GLN A 141 6.86 16.51 3.28
N THR A 142 7.05 17.48 2.39
CA THR A 142 5.97 18.08 1.60
C THR A 142 5.85 17.29 0.29
N VAL A 143 4.68 16.69 0.05
CA VAL A 143 4.41 15.97 -1.20
C VAL A 143 3.76 16.93 -2.18
N ASN A 144 4.44 17.19 -3.30
CA ASN A 144 4.00 18.15 -4.32
C ASN A 144 3.13 17.50 -5.40
N ILE A 145 2.82 16.21 -5.26
CA ILE A 145 1.85 15.50 -6.09
C ILE A 145 0.49 15.60 -5.43
N SER A 146 -0.40 16.42 -6.00
CA SER A 146 -1.76 16.70 -5.52
C SER A 146 -1.84 17.63 -4.31
N ASP A 147 -3.07 17.88 -3.82
CA ASP A 147 -3.35 18.75 -2.67
C ASP A 147 -3.03 18.07 -1.31
N THR A 148 -2.18 17.04 -1.31
CA THR A 148 -1.78 16.29 -0.11
C THR A 148 -1.05 17.17 0.90
N GLY A 149 -0.13 18.03 0.42
CA GLY A 149 0.69 18.87 1.28
C GLY A 149 1.67 18.09 2.15
N LYS A 150 1.79 18.47 3.42
CA LYS A 150 2.77 17.90 4.36
C LYS A 150 2.31 16.51 4.84
N VAL A 151 3.24 15.56 4.84
CA VAL A 151 3.02 14.20 5.32
C VAL A 151 4.08 13.84 6.37
N HIS A 152 3.69 12.97 7.29
CA HIS A 152 4.56 12.38 8.29
C HIS A 152 4.66 10.87 8.04
N GLY A 153 5.88 10.38 8.09
CA GLY A 153 6.24 8.99 7.96
C GLY A 153 6.96 8.49 9.19
N LYS A 154 6.67 7.26 9.59
CA LYS A 154 7.45 6.53 10.59
C LYS A 154 7.90 5.22 9.98
N ILE A 155 9.19 4.95 10.03
CA ILE A 155 9.77 3.72 9.48
C ILE A 155 10.33 2.92 10.63
N CYS A 156 9.83 1.71 10.79
CA CYS A 156 10.22 0.80 11.86
C CYS A 156 10.86 -0.44 11.26
N LEU A 157 12.06 -0.76 11.75
CA LEU A 157 12.87 -1.90 11.37
C LEU A 157 12.88 -2.90 12.50
N PHE A 158 12.49 -4.13 12.18
CA PHE A 158 12.48 -5.26 13.09
C PHE A 158 13.49 -6.28 12.59
N PRO A 159 14.73 -6.28 13.12
CA PRO A 159 15.68 -7.33 12.86
C PRO A 159 15.15 -8.67 13.40
N GLY A 160 15.22 -9.71 12.59
CA GLY A 160 14.94 -11.08 12.95
C GLY A 160 16.11 -11.99 12.56
N LYS A 161 15.97 -13.28 12.84
CA LYS A 161 17.00 -14.29 12.55
C LYS A 161 17.32 -14.41 11.06
N VAL A 162 16.30 -14.28 10.20
CA VAL A 162 16.40 -14.54 8.75
C VAL A 162 16.57 -13.24 7.93
N GLY A 163 16.34 -12.09 8.54
CA GLY A 163 16.37 -10.81 7.83
C GLY A 163 15.76 -9.67 8.62
N VAL A 164 15.33 -8.62 7.92
CA VAL A 164 14.74 -7.42 8.51
C VAL A 164 13.35 -7.21 7.94
N ALA A 165 12.35 -7.16 8.81
CA ALA A 165 11.01 -6.69 8.46
C ALA A 165 10.96 -5.16 8.62
N GLN A 166 10.33 -4.49 7.66
CA GLN A 166 10.19 -3.04 7.65
C GLN A 166 8.71 -2.66 7.54
N LEU A 167 8.25 -1.87 8.50
CA LEU A 167 6.92 -1.28 8.49
C LEU A 167 7.06 0.23 8.25
N ASN A 168 6.46 0.72 7.19
CA ASN A 168 6.43 2.14 6.86
C ASN A 168 5.01 2.67 7.05
N PHE A 169 4.84 3.52 8.05
CA PHE A 169 3.60 4.21 8.35
C PHE A 169 3.61 5.58 7.70
N TRP A 170 2.51 5.98 7.07
CA TRP A 170 2.38 7.29 6.45
C TRP A 170 1.02 7.91 6.75
N ALA A 171 1.01 9.18 7.14
CA ALA A 171 -0.20 9.97 7.37
C ALA A 171 -0.02 11.40 6.83
N ALA A 172 -1.11 12.01 6.37
CA ALA A 172 -1.14 13.44 6.12
C ALA A 172 -1.05 14.21 7.44
N ALA A 173 -0.46 15.41 7.45
CA ALA A 173 -0.23 16.20 8.66
C ALA A 173 -1.49 16.37 9.53
N ALA A 174 -2.66 16.53 8.91
CA ALA A 174 -3.94 16.68 9.62
C ALA A 174 -4.44 15.40 10.30
N ASP A 175 -3.95 14.23 9.89
CA ASP A 175 -4.38 12.91 10.37
C ASP A 175 -3.34 12.24 11.29
N VAL A 176 -2.19 12.87 11.56
CA VAL A 176 -1.06 12.24 12.28
C VAL A 176 -1.46 11.79 13.68
N ASP A 177 -2.04 12.67 14.50
CA ASP A 177 -2.35 12.36 15.90
C ASP A 177 -3.34 11.20 16.02
N ARG A 178 -4.36 11.19 15.15
CA ARG A 178 -5.32 10.09 15.07
C ARG A 178 -4.65 8.79 14.60
N SER A 179 -3.84 8.87 13.56
CA SER A 179 -3.18 7.71 12.95
C SER A 179 -2.12 7.10 13.88
N LYS A 180 -1.53 7.90 14.77
CA LYS A 180 -0.55 7.45 15.74
C LYS A 180 -1.09 6.33 16.63
N VAL A 181 -2.36 6.42 17.05
CA VAL A 181 -3.00 5.38 17.89
C VAL A 181 -3.05 4.05 17.13
N ASP A 182 -3.48 4.08 15.86
CA ASP A 182 -3.52 2.89 15.00
C ASP A 182 -2.11 2.33 14.75
N PHE A 183 -1.13 3.20 14.52
CA PHE A 183 0.26 2.80 14.26
C PHE A 183 0.90 2.16 15.50
N ASP A 184 0.70 2.74 16.68
CA ASP A 184 1.20 2.17 17.92
C ASP A 184 0.55 0.83 18.24
N PHE A 185 -0.75 0.67 17.97
CA PHE A 185 -1.43 -0.64 18.07
C PHE A 185 -0.76 -1.69 17.17
N VAL A 186 -0.50 -1.36 15.90
CA VAL A 186 0.16 -2.28 14.96
C VAL A 186 1.57 -2.61 15.44
N LEU A 187 2.32 -1.62 15.92
CA LEU A 187 3.68 -1.83 16.44
C LEU A 187 3.70 -2.72 17.69
N ASP A 188 2.75 -2.55 18.61
CA ASP A 188 2.64 -3.39 19.80
C ASP A 188 2.17 -4.81 19.50
N SER A 189 1.53 -5.02 18.35
CA SER A 189 1.11 -6.35 17.90
C SER A 189 2.21 -7.14 17.18
N PHE A 190 3.32 -6.50 16.81
CA PHE A 190 4.37 -7.14 16.02
C PHE A 190 5.05 -8.24 16.84
N VAL A 191 5.10 -9.45 16.28
CA VAL A 191 5.72 -10.60 16.92
C VAL A 191 6.39 -11.52 15.90
N PHE A 192 7.61 -11.97 16.19
CA PHE A 192 8.25 -13.06 15.47
C PHE A 192 7.78 -14.41 16.03
N GLU A 193 7.69 -15.42 15.18
CA GLU A 193 7.50 -16.80 15.63
C GLU A 193 8.64 -17.23 16.57
N PRO A 194 8.39 -18.16 17.52
CA PRO A 194 9.40 -18.61 18.46
C PRO A 194 10.69 -19.07 17.77
N GLY A 195 11.82 -18.48 18.16
CA GLY A 195 13.15 -18.79 17.59
C GLY A 195 13.55 -17.95 16.37
N TYR A 196 12.67 -17.08 15.86
CA TYR A 196 12.96 -16.20 14.71
C TYR A 196 13.19 -14.73 15.09
N GLY A 197 12.98 -14.36 16.34
CA GLY A 197 13.25 -13.01 16.83
C GLY A 197 14.72 -12.63 16.84
N TYR A 198 15.01 -11.33 16.99
CA TYR A 198 16.35 -10.80 17.16
C TYR A 198 17.08 -11.48 18.34
N GLN A 199 18.32 -11.89 18.14
CA GLN A 199 19.18 -12.43 19.19
C GLN A 199 20.49 -11.64 19.23
N SER A 200 20.62 -10.76 20.23
CA SER A 200 21.83 -9.95 20.43
C SER A 200 23.07 -10.85 20.63
N GLY A 201 24.17 -10.54 19.94
CA GLY A 201 25.46 -11.21 20.14
C GLY A 201 25.62 -12.56 19.43
N LEU A 202 24.56 -13.10 18.83
CA LEU A 202 24.71 -14.18 17.85
C LEU A 202 25.03 -13.56 16.50
N ALA A 203 26.22 -13.86 15.98
CA ALA A 203 26.50 -13.62 14.58
C ALA A 203 25.40 -14.31 13.78
N ALA A 204 24.73 -13.57 12.90
CA ALA A 204 23.76 -14.18 12.00
C ALA A 204 24.46 -15.32 11.25
N ASP A 205 23.88 -16.52 11.26
CA ASP A 205 24.25 -17.50 10.24
C ASP A 205 24.11 -16.81 8.88
N ALA A 206 25.18 -16.82 8.09
CA ALA A 206 25.24 -15.99 6.89
C ALA A 206 24.12 -16.37 5.90
N PRO A 207 23.19 -15.46 5.56
CA PRO A 207 22.71 -15.40 4.20
C PRO A 207 23.80 -14.75 3.34
N THR A 208 23.88 -15.17 2.09
CA THR A 208 24.90 -14.77 1.12
C THR A 208 24.87 -13.28 0.73
N ARG A 209 23.91 -12.49 1.23
CA ARG A 209 23.69 -11.09 0.86
C ARG A 209 23.78 -10.17 2.08
N GLY A 210 24.60 -9.12 1.95
CA GLY A 210 24.72 -8.07 2.96
C GLY A 210 23.42 -7.30 3.16
N PHE A 211 23.25 -6.75 4.36
CA PHE A 211 22.18 -5.81 4.65
C PHE A 211 22.37 -4.53 3.83
N ASP A 212 21.32 -4.05 3.17
CA ASP A 212 21.37 -2.90 2.27
C ASP A 212 20.47 -1.81 2.84
N PHE A 213 21.03 -1.08 3.80
CA PHE A 213 20.31 -0.03 4.51
C PHE A 213 19.86 1.08 3.55
N SER A 214 20.69 1.42 2.55
CA SER A 214 20.41 2.43 1.51
C SER A 214 19.13 2.10 0.75
N ARG A 215 19.02 0.86 0.30
CA ARG A 215 17.87 0.36 -0.44
C ARG A 215 16.61 0.35 0.43
N LEU A 216 16.71 -0.17 1.65
CA LEU A 216 15.59 -0.27 2.58
C LEU A 216 15.00 1.12 2.94
N LEU A 217 15.87 2.10 3.20
CA LEU A 217 15.44 3.44 3.56
C LEU A 217 14.92 4.26 2.37
N MET A 218 15.48 4.05 1.17
CA MET A 218 14.95 4.67 -0.05
C MET A 218 13.47 4.30 -0.23
N PHE A 219 13.10 3.04 0.03
CA PHE A 219 11.69 2.62 0.03
C PHE A 219 10.89 3.19 1.18
N GLY A 220 11.51 3.43 2.32
CA GLY A 220 10.91 4.25 3.35
C GLY A 220 10.49 5.61 2.78
N LEU A 221 11.47 6.42 2.35
CA LEU A 221 11.28 7.78 1.84
C LEU A 221 10.26 7.89 0.71
N ILE A 222 10.34 6.97 -0.25
CA ILE A 222 9.42 6.86 -1.39
C ILE A 222 8.00 6.51 -0.95
N GLY A 223 7.87 5.76 0.15
CA GLY A 223 6.59 5.36 0.71
C GLY A 223 5.67 6.55 0.91
N GLY A 224 6.19 7.72 1.29
CA GLY A 224 5.40 8.93 1.48
C GLY A 224 4.85 9.55 0.21
N ILE A 225 5.40 9.25 -0.97
CA ILE A 225 4.91 9.76 -2.27
C ILE A 225 3.96 8.75 -2.93
N PHE A 226 4.09 7.49 -2.53
CA PHE A 226 3.46 6.34 -3.16
C PHE A 226 1.93 6.44 -3.17
N GLY A 227 1.33 6.82 -2.05
CA GLY A 227 -0.11 6.98 -1.92
C GLY A 227 -0.69 8.02 -2.89
N PRO A 228 -0.27 9.29 -2.82
CA PRO A 228 -0.75 10.35 -3.72
C PRO A 228 -0.57 10.03 -5.19
N LEU A 229 0.54 9.39 -5.58
CA LEU A 229 0.74 8.96 -6.95
C LEU A 229 -0.29 7.89 -7.36
N CYS A 230 -0.54 6.91 -6.48
CA CYS A 230 -1.58 5.90 -6.65
C CYS A 230 -2.96 6.55 -6.79
N TYR A 231 -3.34 7.40 -5.85
CA TYR A 231 -4.62 8.11 -5.84
C TYR A 231 -4.78 8.94 -7.11
N ARG A 232 -3.74 9.69 -7.51
CA ARG A 232 -3.74 10.49 -8.74
C ARG A 232 -3.90 9.61 -9.98
N LEU A 233 -3.20 8.47 -10.08
CA LEU A 233 -3.32 7.56 -11.23
C LEU A 233 -4.71 6.92 -11.30
N LEU A 234 -5.28 6.56 -10.16
CA LEU A 234 -6.64 6.03 -10.07
C LEU A 234 -7.66 7.10 -10.47
N LYS A 235 -7.52 8.32 -9.94
CA LYS A 235 -8.38 9.48 -10.22
C LYS A 235 -8.27 9.96 -11.67
N SER A 236 -7.06 10.08 -12.21
CA SER A 236 -6.82 10.55 -13.58
C SER A 236 -7.34 9.59 -14.63
N ARG A 237 -7.47 8.30 -14.28
CA ARG A 237 -7.97 7.28 -15.20
C ARG A 237 -9.49 7.29 -15.37
N ASN A 238 -10.26 7.90 -14.46
CA ASN A 238 -11.70 8.11 -14.65
C ASN A 238 -12.30 9.08 -13.61
N PRO A 239 -12.35 10.39 -13.91
CA PRO A 239 -12.90 11.38 -12.97
C PRO A 239 -14.42 11.26 -12.76
N ASN A 240 -15.17 10.54 -13.64
CA ASN A 240 -16.65 10.48 -13.63
C ASN A 240 -17.26 9.11 -14.03
N VAL A 241 -16.53 7.99 -14.05
CA VAL A 241 -17.04 6.70 -14.62
C VAL A 241 -17.34 5.65 -13.54
N SER A 242 -18.45 4.92 -13.70
CA SER A 242 -18.87 3.88 -12.77
C SER A 242 -17.89 2.68 -12.70
N PRO A 243 -17.71 2.05 -11.52
CA PRO A 243 -16.71 1.00 -11.31
C PRO A 243 -16.82 -0.23 -12.22
N SER A 244 -18.03 -0.57 -12.70
CA SER A 244 -18.27 -1.73 -13.59
C SER A 244 -17.74 -1.50 -15.01
N LEU A 245 -17.84 -0.27 -15.52
CA LEU A 245 -17.34 0.13 -16.84
C LEU A 245 -15.81 0.23 -16.88
N LEU A 246 -15.19 0.60 -15.74
CA LEU A 246 -13.73 0.63 -15.60
C LEU A 246 -13.13 -0.78 -15.69
N ARG A 247 -13.78 -1.80 -15.08
CA ARG A 247 -13.33 -3.20 -15.16
C ARG A 247 -13.41 -3.75 -16.59
N LEU A 248 -14.49 -3.44 -17.33
CA LEU A 248 -14.65 -3.87 -18.72
C LEU A 248 -13.59 -3.27 -19.65
N ARG A 249 -13.24 -1.99 -19.45
CA ARG A 249 -12.20 -1.29 -20.24
C ARG A 249 -10.79 -1.82 -19.98
N VAL A 250 -10.49 -2.22 -18.74
CA VAL A 250 -9.21 -2.85 -18.39
C VAL A 250 -9.09 -4.24 -19.04
N VAL A 251 -10.14 -5.05 -18.99
CA VAL A 251 -10.16 -6.35 -19.69
C VAL A 251 -9.99 -6.16 -21.19
N PHE A 252 -10.64 -5.17 -21.80
CA PHE A 252 -10.51 -4.85 -23.22
C PHE A 252 -9.08 -4.39 -23.60
N ALA A 253 -8.48 -3.48 -22.82
CA ALA A 253 -7.12 -3.03 -23.05
C ALA A 253 -6.10 -4.17 -22.88
N MET A 254 -6.29 -5.05 -21.90
CA MET A 254 -5.44 -6.23 -21.74
C MET A 254 -5.60 -7.22 -22.91
N LEU A 255 -6.81 -7.44 -23.43
CA LEU A 255 -7.04 -8.30 -24.59
C LEU A 255 -6.41 -7.73 -25.88
N VAL A 256 -6.46 -6.41 -26.08
CA VAL A 256 -5.81 -5.74 -27.22
C VAL A 256 -4.28 -5.78 -27.09
N ILE A 257 -3.75 -5.55 -25.89
CA ILE A 257 -2.30 -5.61 -25.64
C ILE A 257 -1.80 -7.05 -25.78
N LEU A 258 -2.50 -8.05 -25.24
CA LEU A 258 -2.13 -9.46 -25.38
C LEU A 258 -2.24 -9.94 -26.83
N GLY A 259 -3.29 -9.55 -27.55
CA GLY A 259 -3.43 -9.83 -28.99
C GLY A 259 -2.39 -9.13 -29.86
N GLY A 260 -1.92 -7.94 -29.45
CA GLY A 260 -0.86 -7.19 -30.13
C GLY A 260 0.55 -7.68 -29.79
N LEU A 261 0.79 -8.16 -28.58
CA LEU A 261 2.10 -8.68 -28.15
C LEU A 261 2.44 -9.99 -28.86
N GLU A 262 1.46 -10.85 -29.15
CA GLU A 262 1.67 -12.06 -29.97
C GLU A 262 2.04 -11.74 -31.42
N PHE A 263 1.71 -10.54 -31.92
CA PHE A 263 2.09 -10.08 -33.26
C PHE A 263 3.57 -9.63 -33.33
N LEU A 264 4.17 -9.29 -32.19
CA LEU A 264 5.53 -8.77 -32.09
C LEU A 264 6.57 -9.86 -31.73
N ILE A 265 6.12 -11.03 -31.26
CA ILE A 265 6.99 -12.12 -30.81
C ILE A 265 6.86 -13.33 -31.76
N GLY A 266 7.43 -13.19 -32.96
CA GLY A 266 7.90 -14.33 -33.78
C GLY A 266 7.20 -14.55 -35.14
N PRO A 267 7.94 -15.00 -36.18
CA PRO A 267 7.36 -15.35 -37.47
C PRO A 267 6.81 -16.79 -37.46
N SER A 268 5.50 -16.97 -37.60
CA SER A 268 4.96 -18.24 -38.11
C SER A 268 3.62 -18.01 -38.83
N SER A 269 3.63 -18.19 -40.14
CA SER A 269 2.47 -18.14 -41.04
C SER A 269 1.55 -19.34 -40.83
N GLY A 270 0.35 -19.13 -40.28
CA GLY A 270 -0.70 -20.14 -40.23
C GLY A 270 -2.11 -19.50 -40.19
N PRO A 271 -3.05 -19.93 -41.05
CA PRO A 271 -4.37 -19.30 -41.18
C PRO A 271 -5.23 -19.36 -39.90
N ILE A 272 -4.96 -20.33 -39.01
CA ILE A 272 -5.70 -20.52 -37.76
C ILE A 272 -5.46 -19.38 -36.76
N ARG A 273 -4.25 -18.79 -36.73
CA ARG A 273 -3.92 -17.69 -35.82
C ARG A 273 -4.59 -16.38 -36.22
N PHE A 274 -4.67 -16.09 -37.51
CA PHE A 274 -5.33 -14.88 -38.00
C PHE A 274 -6.83 -14.89 -37.67
N THR A 275 -7.51 -16.02 -37.85
CA THR A 275 -8.93 -16.17 -37.53
C THR A 275 -9.20 -16.03 -36.03
N PHE A 276 -8.29 -16.50 -35.17
CA PHE A 276 -8.41 -16.36 -33.71
C PHE A 276 -8.21 -14.91 -33.25
N VAL A 277 -7.20 -14.21 -33.79
CA VAL A 277 -6.96 -12.79 -33.50
C VAL A 277 -8.11 -11.94 -34.03
N LEU A 278 -8.56 -12.17 -35.26
CA LEU A 278 -9.68 -11.45 -35.85
C LEU A 278 -10.99 -11.74 -35.08
N GLY A 279 -11.22 -12.98 -34.66
CA GLY A 279 -12.36 -13.35 -33.81
C GLY A 279 -12.33 -12.64 -32.46
N SER A 280 -11.16 -12.54 -31.82
CA SER A 280 -10.99 -11.84 -30.54
C SER A 280 -11.23 -10.33 -30.68
N ILE A 281 -10.76 -9.73 -31.78
CA ILE A 281 -11.00 -8.32 -32.11
C ILE A 281 -12.49 -8.09 -32.37
N VAL A 282 -13.14 -8.94 -33.16
CA VAL A 282 -14.57 -8.80 -33.51
C VAL A 282 -15.45 -8.95 -32.26
N VAL A 283 -15.22 -9.95 -31.42
CA VAL A 283 -15.95 -10.13 -30.15
C VAL A 283 -15.73 -8.93 -29.23
N GLY A 284 -14.50 -8.42 -29.15
CA GLY A 284 -14.18 -7.22 -28.38
C GLY A 284 -14.91 -5.97 -28.88
N VAL A 285 -14.91 -5.73 -30.19
CA VAL A 285 -15.56 -4.57 -30.81
C VAL A 285 -17.08 -4.64 -30.66
N ILE A 286 -17.68 -5.82 -30.86
CA ILE A 286 -19.13 -6.02 -30.67
C ILE A 286 -19.52 -5.82 -29.20
N GLY A 287 -18.76 -6.40 -28.26
CA GLY A 287 -19.01 -6.22 -26.82
C GLY A 287 -18.90 -4.75 -26.38
N PHE A 288 -17.94 -4.02 -26.95
CA PHE A 288 -17.79 -2.59 -26.73
C PHE A 288 -18.97 -1.79 -27.30
N ALA A 289 -19.38 -2.07 -28.54
CA ALA A 289 -20.51 -1.40 -29.19
C ALA A 289 -21.83 -1.63 -28.44
N VAL A 290 -22.08 -2.86 -27.96
CA VAL A 290 -23.27 -3.18 -27.17
C VAL A 290 -23.27 -2.43 -25.83
N SER A 291 -22.14 -2.43 -25.11
CA SER A 291 -22.02 -1.64 -23.87
C SER A 291 -22.21 -0.14 -24.10
N TRP A 292 -21.66 0.40 -25.19
CA TRP A 292 -21.81 1.79 -25.56
C TRP A 292 -23.28 2.16 -25.84
N ILE A 293 -24.00 1.31 -26.58
CA ILE A 293 -25.42 1.51 -26.89
C ILE A 293 -26.28 1.46 -25.61
N ILE A 294 -25.98 0.55 -24.68
CA ILE A 294 -26.68 0.47 -23.39
C ILE A 294 -26.48 1.76 -22.58
N GLU A 295 -25.26 2.30 -22.59
CA GLU A 295 -24.95 3.53 -21.85
C GLU A 295 -25.65 4.76 -22.47
N MET A 296 -25.66 4.87 -23.80
CA MET A 296 -26.35 5.95 -24.51
C MET A 296 -27.88 5.93 -24.33
N LYS A 297 -28.44 4.79 -23.91
CA LYS A 297 -29.88 4.66 -23.61
C LYS A 297 -30.22 5.02 -22.17
N LYS A 298 -29.24 5.27 -21.29
CA LYS A 298 -29.56 5.76 -19.94
C LYS A 298 -30.13 7.17 -20.05
N PRO A 299 -31.29 7.45 -19.44
CA PRO A 299 -31.85 8.79 -19.45
C PRO A 299 -30.85 9.75 -18.82
N LEU A 300 -30.62 10.88 -19.48
CA LEU A 300 -29.80 11.95 -18.94
C LEU A 300 -30.35 12.34 -17.57
N PRO A 301 -29.48 12.57 -16.57
CA PRO A 301 -29.93 13.07 -15.28
C PRO A 301 -30.69 14.40 -15.53
N PRO A 302 -31.79 14.64 -14.81
CA PRO A 302 -32.59 15.85 -15.01
C PRO A 302 -31.69 17.07 -14.86
N THR A 303 -31.67 17.91 -15.88
CA THR A 303 -31.00 19.21 -15.85
C THR A 303 -31.61 19.99 -14.69
N LYS A 304 -30.78 20.45 -13.75
CA LYS A 304 -31.19 21.40 -12.71
C LYS A 304 -31.48 22.75 -13.41
N ASP A 305 -32.64 22.86 -14.03
CA ASP A 305 -33.11 24.13 -14.56
C ASP A 305 -33.52 25.04 -13.40
N GLY A 306 -32.83 26.18 -13.32
CA GLY A 306 -33.36 27.44 -12.80
C GLY A 306 -33.76 27.49 -11.33
N SER A 307 -32.76 27.57 -10.43
CA SER A 307 -32.97 28.31 -9.18
C SER A 307 -33.15 29.79 -9.56
N THR A 308 -34.40 30.22 -9.69
CA THR A 308 -34.74 31.64 -9.75
C THR A 308 -34.53 32.21 -8.36
N ASP A 309 -33.34 32.79 -8.14
CA ASP A 309 -33.10 33.68 -7.01
C ASP A 309 -34.01 34.92 -7.17
N VAL A 310 -35.23 34.80 -6.65
CA VAL A 310 -36.13 35.94 -6.45
C VAL A 310 -35.58 36.70 -5.25
N LEU A 311 -34.96 37.85 -5.53
CA LEU A 311 -34.58 38.82 -4.49
C LEU A 311 -35.84 39.27 -3.73
N PRO A 312 -35.79 39.39 -2.39
CA PRO A 312 -36.92 39.85 -1.60
C PRO A 312 -37.22 41.33 -1.88
N PRO A 313 -38.50 41.75 -1.80
CA PRO A 313 -38.93 43.11 -2.08
C PRO A 313 -38.44 44.12 -1.01
N PRO A 314 -38.38 45.42 -1.38
CA PRO A 314 -37.83 46.50 -0.54
C PRO A 314 -38.64 46.79 0.73
#